data_AF-A0A4U7EYM0-F1
#
_entry.id   AF-A0A4U7EYM0-F1
#
_cell.length_a   1.000
_cell.length_b   1.000
_cell.length_c   1.000
_cell.angle_alpha   90.00
_cell.angle_beta   90.00
_cell.angle_gamma   90.00
#
_symmetry.space_group_name_H-M   'P 1'
#
loop_
_entity.id
_entity.type
_entity.pdbx_description
1 polymer ?
#
loop_
_entity_poly.entity_id
_entity_poly.type
_entity_poly.pdbx_seq_one_letter_code
_entity_poly.pdbx_strand_id
1 'polypeptide(L)'
;MNTLFWVLTGVLAYSAAMLWLDERGVLPDSIRVSGPILTLRTLRGRIFLDRLARPKRLWRAVANLGLGGALVAMVGSFVLIINSARTTLDTAQPAAIQQPQNFLIIPGVNEFLPL
;
A
#
# COMPACT_ATOMS: atom_id res chain seq x y z
N MET A 1 15.49 -27.92 29.20
CA MET A 1 14.11 -28.08 28.65
C MET A 1 13.72 -26.75 28.05
N ASN A 2 13.39 -26.71 26.77
CA ASN A 2 13.31 -25.46 26.00
C ASN A 2 12.03 -24.68 26.35
N THR A 3 12.16 -23.40 26.71
CA THR A 3 11.04 -22.50 27.07
C THR A 3 10.02 -22.39 25.93
N LEU A 4 10.50 -22.48 24.69
CA LEU A 4 9.69 -22.43 23.48
C LEU A 4 8.69 -23.59 23.39
N PHE A 5 9.04 -24.77 23.93
CA PHE A 5 8.16 -25.94 23.95
C PHE A 5 6.97 -25.72 24.89
N TRP A 6 7.22 -25.14 26.07
CA TRP A 6 6.17 -24.81 27.04
C TRP A 6 5.22 -23.74 26.53
N VAL A 7 5.74 -22.73 25.82
CA VAL A 7 4.90 -21.70 25.19
C VAL A 7 4.01 -22.32 24.11
N LEU A 8 4.56 -23.17 23.24
CA LEU A 8 3.80 -23.86 22.20
C LEU A 8 2.72 -24.78 22.79
N THR A 9 3.07 -25.58 23.81
CA THR A 9 2.11 -26.43 24.51
C THR A 9 1.03 -25.60 25.20
N GLY A 10 1.38 -24.48 25.83
CA GLY A 10 0.41 -23.57 26.46
C GLY A 10 -0.56 -22.95 25.45
N VAL A 11 -0.05 -22.49 24.30
CA VAL A 11 -0.86 -21.91 23.22
C VAL A 11 -1.78 -22.96 22.60
N LEU A 12 -1.28 -24.17 22.36
CA LEU A 12 -2.08 -25.27 21.81
C LEU A 12 -3.15 -25.75 22.79
N ALA A 13 -2.81 -25.89 24.08
CA ALA A 13 -3.78 -26.26 25.11
C ALA A 13 -4.87 -25.20 25.28
N TYR A 14 -4.49 -23.91 25.29
CA TYR A 14 -5.43 -22.80 25.32
C TYR A 14 -6.35 -22.81 24.10
N SER A 15 -5.79 -22.98 22.89
CA SER A 15 -6.56 -23.02 21.65
C SER A 15 -7.55 -24.19 21.62
N ALA A 16 -7.12 -25.38 22.05
CA ALA A 16 -7.99 -26.55 22.14
C ALA A 16 -9.12 -26.37 23.16
N ALA A 17 -8.81 -25.79 24.34
CA ALA A 17 -9.82 -25.48 25.35
C ALA A 17 -10.84 -24.45 24.85
N MET A 18 -10.38 -23.44 24.10
CA MET A 18 -11.24 -22.39 23.56
C MET A 18 -12.14 -22.90 22.43
N LEU A 19 -11.62 -23.76 21.55
CA LEU A 19 -12.40 -24.44 20.50
C LEU A 19 -13.48 -25.35 21.10
N TRP A 20 -13.14 -26.09 22.15
CA TRP A 20 -14.09 -26.95 22.84
C TRP A 20 -15.20 -26.17 23.57
N LEU A 21 -14.90 -24.96 24.07
CA LEU A 21 -15.89 -24.05 24.64
C LEU A 21 -16.82 -23.45 23.58
N ASP A 22 -16.28 -23.18 22.38
CA ASP A 22 -17.03 -22.68 21.21
C ASP A 22 -17.99 -23.73 20.67
N GLU A 23 -17.54 -24.99 20.52
CA GLU A 23 -18.40 -26.11 20.11
C GLU A 23 -19.55 -26.40 21.10
N ARG A 24 -19.35 -26.08 22.38
CA ARG A 24 -20.38 -26.24 23.43
C ARG A 24 -21.43 -25.12 23.44
N GLY A 25 -21.28 -24.09 22.60
CA GLY A 25 -22.28 -23.02 22.47
C GLY A 25 -22.45 -22.15 23.72
N VAL A 26 -21.49 -22.19 24.65
CA VAL A 26 -21.51 -21.37 25.88
C VAL A 26 -20.99 -19.96 25.60
N LEU A 27 -20.32 -19.76 24.46
CA LEU A 27 -19.85 -18.46 24.00
C LEU A 27 -21.00 -17.71 23.30
N PRO A 28 -21.34 -16.48 23.72
CA PRO A 28 -22.36 -15.69 23.07
C PRO A 28 -21.97 -15.37 21.62
N ASP A 29 -22.95 -15.29 20.70
CA ASP A 29 -22.77 -15.03 19.25
C ASP A 29 -21.88 -13.80 18.90
N SER A 30 -21.61 -12.94 19.88
CA SER A 30 -20.66 -11.84 19.80
C SER A 30 -19.17 -12.25 19.83
N ILE A 31 -18.84 -13.51 20.13
CA ILE A 31 -17.47 -14.01 20.21
C ILE A 31 -17.39 -15.21 19.28
N ARG A 32 -16.71 -15.05 18.14
CA ARG A 32 -16.42 -16.17 17.23
C ARG A 32 -14.97 -16.57 17.40
N VAL A 33 -14.75 -17.82 17.79
CA VAL A 33 -13.41 -18.41 17.85
C VAL A 33 -13.11 -18.98 16.47
N SER A 34 -12.04 -18.52 15.83
CA SER A 34 -11.57 -19.11 14.56
C SER A 34 -10.12 -19.52 14.76
N GLY A 35 -9.93 -20.67 15.43
CA GLY A 35 -8.62 -21.16 15.87
C GLY A 35 -8.04 -20.34 17.04
N PRO A 36 -6.74 -19.95 17.02
CA PRO A 36 -6.12 -19.18 18.09
C PRO A 36 -6.54 -17.70 18.12
N ILE A 37 -7.36 -17.25 17.16
CA ILE A 37 -7.79 -15.86 17.02
C ILE A 37 -9.23 -15.73 17.52
N LEU A 38 -9.41 -14.85 18.51
CA LEU A 38 -10.72 -14.46 19.02
C LEU A 38 -11.24 -13.25 18.26
N THR A 39 -12.32 -13.43 17.51
CA THR A 39 -12.98 -12.31 16.84
C THR A 39 -14.17 -11.84 17.68
N LEU A 40 -14.01 -10.70 18.33
CA LEU A 40 -15.07 -10.02 19.06
C LEU A 40 -15.97 -9.25 18.07
N ARG A 41 -17.12 -9.82 17.74
CA ARG A 41 -18.16 -9.18 16.93
C ARG A 41 -19.13 -8.44 17.84
N THR A 42 -18.84 -7.17 18.12
CA THR A 42 -19.81 -6.32 18.82
C THR A 42 -20.96 -5.92 17.89
N LEU A 43 -22.19 -6.29 18.23
CA LEU A 43 -23.39 -5.91 17.46
C LEU A 43 -23.57 -4.38 17.38
N ARG A 44 -23.08 -3.65 18.39
CA ARG A 44 -23.12 -2.18 18.46
C ARG A 44 -22.31 -1.51 17.34
N GLY A 45 -21.13 -2.04 17.01
CA GLY A 45 -20.29 -1.51 15.93
C GLY A 45 -20.95 -1.67 14.57
N ARG A 46 -21.62 -2.80 14.33
CA ARG A 46 -22.38 -3.04 13.09
C ARG A 46 -23.52 -2.04 12.92
N ILE A 47 -24.30 -1.78 13.98
CA ILE A 47 -25.43 -0.82 13.92
C ILE A 47 -24.93 0.60 13.61
N PHE A 48 -23.81 1.00 14.21
CA PHE A 48 -23.18 2.29 13.93
C PHE A 48 -22.71 2.39 12.46
N LEU A 49 -22.01 1.36 11.96
CA LEU A 49 -21.56 1.30 10.57
C LEU A 49 -22.73 1.27 9.59
N ASP A 50 -23.78 0.50 9.87
CA ASP A 50 -25.00 0.46 9.07
C ASP A 50 -25.67 1.85 9.04
N ARG A 51 -25.70 2.57 10.17
CA ARG A 51 -26.25 3.93 10.25
C ARG A 51 -25.41 4.93 9.45
N LEU A 52 -24.08 4.82 9.52
CA LEU A 52 -23.14 5.68 8.78
C LEU A 52 -23.14 5.37 7.27
N ALA A 53 -23.43 4.12 6.88
CA ALA A 53 -23.57 3.68 5.51
C ALA A 53 -24.95 3.98 4.89
N ARG A 54 -25.95 4.42 5.68
CA ARG A 54 -27.30 4.78 5.18
C ARG A 54 -27.29 5.77 4.02
N PRO A 55 -26.53 6.89 4.03
CA PRO A 55 -26.49 7.82 2.92
C PRO A 55 -25.63 7.29 1.76
N LYS A 56 -26.04 6.17 1.15
CA LYS A 56 -25.34 5.52 0.03
C LYS A 56 -25.09 6.47 -1.16
N ARG A 57 -25.95 7.47 -1.34
CA ARG A 57 -25.80 8.49 -2.40
C ARG A 57 -24.59 9.40 -2.16
N LEU A 58 -24.37 9.87 -0.93
CA LEU A 58 -23.20 10.68 -0.58
C LEU A 58 -21.91 9.88 -0.80
N TRP A 59 -21.87 8.64 -0.30
CA TRP A 59 -20.72 7.76 -0.47
C TRP A 59 -20.42 7.46 -1.94
N ARG A 60 -21.46 7.22 -2.76
CA ARG A 60 -21.29 7.02 -4.21
C ARG A 60 -20.81 8.28 -4.91
N ALA A 61 -21.31 9.46 -4.54
CA ALA A 61 -20.86 10.72 -5.12
C ALA A 61 -19.37 10.95 -4.81
N VAL A 62 -18.96 10.77 -3.55
CA VAL A 62 -17.53 10.88 -3.15
C VAL A 62 -16.67 9.84 -3.87
N ALA A 63 -17.13 8.59 -3.95
CA ALA A 63 -16.39 7.54 -4.64
C ALA A 63 -16.24 7.82 -6.14
N ASN A 64 -17.31 8.26 -6.80
CA ASN A 64 -17.28 8.60 -8.23
C ASN A 64 -16.43 9.86 -8.51
N LEU A 65 -16.48 10.86 -7.63
CA LEU A 65 -15.61 12.03 -7.71
C LEU A 65 -14.15 11.65 -7.52
N GLY A 66 -13.84 10.80 -6.53
CA GLY A 66 -12.49 10.29 -6.31
C GLY A 66 -11.98 9.47 -7.49
N LEU A 67 -12.82 8.58 -8.03
CA LEU A 67 -12.50 7.78 -9.21
C LEU A 67 -12.26 8.66 -10.45
N GLY A 68 -13.15 9.61 -10.70
CA GLY A 68 -13.01 10.57 -11.80
C GLY A 68 -11.76 11.43 -11.65
N GLY A 69 -11.51 11.97 -10.46
CA GLY A 69 -10.32 12.77 -10.15
C GLY A 69 -9.03 11.97 -10.32
N ALA A 70 -9.00 10.72 -9.85
CA ALA A 70 -7.86 9.82 -10.05
C ALA A 70 -7.61 9.54 -11.54
N LEU A 71 -8.68 9.31 -12.32
CA LEU A 71 -8.58 9.09 -13.77
C LEU A 71 -8.02 10.33 -14.47
N VAL A 72 -8.50 11.53 -14.12
CA VAL A 72 -7.96 12.80 -14.63
C VAL A 72 -6.48 12.97 -14.27
N ALA A 73 -6.10 12.66 -13.03
CA ALA A 73 -4.71 12.74 -12.59
C ALA A 73 -3.80 11.75 -13.33
N MET A 74 -4.26 10.53 -13.58
CA MET A 74 -3.52 9.53 -14.37
C MET A 74 -3.32 10.01 -15.81
N VAL A 75 -4.37 10.47 -16.48
CA VAL A 75 -4.28 11.00 -17.85
C VAL A 75 -3.40 12.24 -17.91
N GLY A 76 -3.55 13.16 -16.96
CA GLY A 76 -2.71 14.36 -16.88
C GLY A 76 -1.23 14.02 -16.69
N SER A 77 -0.92 13.11 -15.77
CA SER A 77 0.45 12.63 -15.54
C SER A 77 1.03 11.96 -16.78
N PHE A 78 0.24 11.14 -17.47
CA PHE A 78 0.64 10.49 -18.71
C PHE A 78 0.96 11.49 -19.82
N VAL A 79 0.12 12.52 -20.01
CA VAL A 79 0.37 13.60 -20.98
C VAL A 79 1.62 14.39 -20.62
N LEU A 80 1.84 14.70 -19.33
CA LEU A 80 3.05 15.37 -18.87
C LEU A 80 4.31 14.56 -19.18
N ILE A 81 4.28 13.24 -18.97
CA ILE A 81 5.40 12.34 -19.29
C ILE A 81 5.69 12.36 -20.80
N ILE A 82 4.66 12.26 -21.65
CA ILE A 82 4.83 12.35 -23.11
C ILE A 82 5.43 13.69 -23.51
N ASN A 83 4.95 14.78 -22.93
CA ASN A 83 5.47 16.11 -23.22
C ASN A 83 6.94 16.22 -22.79
N SER A 84 7.28 15.70 -21.62
CA SER A 84 8.65 15.67 -21.10
C SER A 84 9.59 14.83 -21.99
N ALA A 85 9.09 13.72 -22.54
CA ALA A 85 9.84 12.91 -23.50
C ALA A 85 10.09 13.68 -24.82
N ARG A 86 9.08 14.38 -25.34
CA ARG A 86 9.23 15.22 -26.55
C ARG A 86 10.23 16.35 -26.33
N THR A 87 10.11 17.09 -25.23
CA THR A 87 11.07 18.16 -24.91
C THR A 87 12.48 17.61 -24.79
N THR A 88 12.66 16.43 -24.16
CA THR A 88 13.98 15.80 -24.06
C THR A 88 14.57 15.44 -25.41
N LEU A 89 13.74 15.00 -26.37
CA LEU A 89 14.18 14.72 -27.75
C LEU A 89 14.54 16.00 -28.50
N ASP A 90 13.75 17.07 -28.36
CA ASP A 90 13.96 18.35 -29.06
C ASP A 90 15.14 19.14 -28.48
N THR A 91 15.34 19.09 -27.16
CA THR A 91 16.45 19.75 -26.46
C THR A 91 17.59 18.79 -26.12
N ALA A 92 17.71 17.65 -26.80
CA ALA A 92 18.85 16.76 -26.71
C ALA A 92 20.11 17.43 -27.28
N GLN A 93 20.57 18.52 -26.66
CA GLN A 93 21.96 18.91 -26.78
C GLN A 93 22.78 17.84 -26.07
N PRO A 94 23.85 17.31 -26.71
CA PRO A 94 24.73 16.36 -26.03
C PRO A 94 25.23 17.05 -24.76
N ALA A 95 24.87 16.50 -23.60
CA ALA A 95 25.45 16.91 -22.33
C ALA A 95 26.97 17.02 -22.53
N ALA A 96 27.65 18.04 -22.01
CA ALA A 96 29.06 18.29 -22.30
C ALA A 96 29.94 17.03 -22.17
N ILE A 97 29.59 16.08 -21.29
CA ILE A 97 30.24 14.79 -21.09
C ILE A 97 30.17 13.86 -22.34
N GLN A 98 29.13 13.96 -23.17
CA GLN A 98 28.92 13.16 -24.38
C GLN A 98 29.48 13.80 -25.65
N GLN A 99 30.13 14.96 -25.56
CA GLN A 99 30.86 15.51 -26.69
C GLN A 99 32.19 14.74 -26.84
N PRO A 100 32.50 14.16 -28.02
CA PRO A 100 33.68 13.30 -28.19
C PRO A 100 35.01 13.99 -27.85
N GLN A 101 35.03 15.32 -27.93
CA GLN A 101 36.14 16.18 -27.51
C GLN A 101 36.42 16.14 -25.99
N ASN A 102 35.41 15.93 -25.14
CA ASN A 102 35.56 15.81 -23.68
C ASN A 102 35.94 14.39 -23.21
N PHE A 103 35.91 13.39 -24.11
CA PHE A 103 36.43 12.04 -23.85
C PHE A 103 37.95 11.94 -24.07
N LEU A 104 38.52 12.87 -24.84
CA LEU A 104 39.96 12.95 -25.06
C LEU A 104 40.61 13.67 -23.86
N ILE A 105 41.51 12.98 -23.17
CA ILE A 105 42.31 13.52 -22.05
C ILE A 105 43.44 14.37 -22.64
N ILE A 106 43.09 15.48 -23.29
CA ILE A 106 44.03 16.46 -23.83
C ILE A 106 43.71 17.81 -23.18
N PRO A 107 44.61 18.37 -22.36
CA PRO A 107 44.38 19.65 -21.69
C PRO A 107 44.28 20.80 -22.71
N GLY A 108 43.35 21.72 -22.49
CA GLY A 108 43.05 22.85 -23.38
C GLY A 108 41.94 22.62 -24.43
N VAL A 109 41.53 21.36 -24.68
CA VAL A 109 40.34 21.00 -25.49
C VAL A 109 39.26 20.28 -24.68
N ASN A 110 39.56 19.93 -23.43
CA ASN A 110 38.67 19.28 -22.48
C ASN A 110 38.26 20.27 -21.39
N GLU A 111 36.96 20.51 -21.23
CA GLU A 111 36.41 21.47 -20.26
C GLU A 111 36.48 20.98 -18.79
N PHE A 112 36.80 19.70 -18.55
CA PHE A 112 36.82 19.10 -17.22
C PHE A 112 38.19 19.06 -16.54
N LEU A 113 39.26 19.42 -17.26
CA LEU A 113 40.60 19.49 -16.70
C LEU A 113 40.99 20.96 -16.46
N PRO A 114 41.22 21.39 -15.21
CA PRO A 114 41.83 22.69 -14.97
C PRO A 114 43.26 22.70 -15.56
N LEU A 115 43.67 23.89 -16.02
CA LEU A 115 45.00 24.14 -16.60
C LEU A 115 46.14 23.77 -15.64
#